data_AF-A0A0M7BC55-F1
#
_entry.id   AF-A0A0M7BC55-F1
#
_cell.length_a   1.000
_cell.length_b   1.000
_cell.length_c   1.000
_cell.angle_alpha   90.00
_cell.angle_beta   90.00
_cell.angle_gamma   90.00
#
_symmetry.space_group_name_H-M   'P 1'
#
loop_
_entity.id
_entity.type
_entity.pdbx_description
1 polymer ?
#
loop_
_entity_poly.entity_id
_entity_poly.type
_entity_poly.pdbx_seq_one_letter_code
_entity_poly.pdbx_strand_id
1 'polypeptide(L)'
;MPVAYGHRDVWIRGYVDQVVIGCGGEVIARHPRCYGREDMVFDPMHYLPLIERKINALDQAAPLAEWDLPPEFATLRRLMEARMIKAGRREYVQVLRLLETFDIVDLHAAVKKALQLGAVGFDAVKHLVLCQVERRPPKLDLDVYPYLPRADVATTSAASYMSLLSEDAA
;
A
#
# COMPACT_ATOMS: atom_id res chain seq x y z
N MET A 1 17.45 -0.10 -10.82
CA MET A 1 16.94 0.52 -12.07
C MET A 1 15.42 0.58 -12.02
N PRO A 2 14.78 1.75 -12.14
CA PRO A 2 13.32 1.86 -12.16
C PRO A 2 12.73 1.21 -13.41
N VAL A 3 11.72 0.34 -13.23
CA VAL A 3 11.12 -0.42 -14.34
C VAL A 3 10.47 0.52 -15.38
N ALA A 4 10.04 1.71 -14.97
CA ALA A 4 9.49 2.73 -15.86
C ALA A 4 10.42 3.14 -17.02
N TYR A 5 11.74 2.97 -16.86
CA TYR A 5 12.76 3.29 -17.87
C TYR A 5 13.31 2.04 -18.56
N GLY A 6 12.65 0.89 -18.43
CA GLY A 6 13.02 -0.32 -19.17
C GLY A 6 13.09 -0.07 -20.68
N HIS A 7 14.08 -0.66 -21.34
CA HIS A 7 14.34 -0.51 -22.79
C HIS A 7 14.66 0.91 -23.26
N ARG A 8 15.06 1.82 -22.36
CA ARG A 8 15.56 3.15 -22.72
C ARG A 8 17.08 3.21 -22.56
N ASP A 9 17.73 4.03 -23.39
CA ASP A 9 19.14 4.34 -23.21
C ASP A 9 19.35 5.15 -21.94
N VAL A 10 20.21 4.63 -21.06
CA VAL A 10 20.55 5.26 -19.78
C VAL A 10 22.06 5.46 -19.71
N TRP A 11 22.47 6.50 -19.00
CA TRP A 11 23.88 6.72 -18.66
C TRP A 11 24.11 6.39 -17.19
N ILE A 12 25.32 5.95 -16.88
CA ILE A 12 25.73 5.56 -15.54
C ILE A 12 26.97 6.36 -15.16
N ARG A 13 26.98 6.94 -13.96
CA ARG A 13 28.15 7.59 -13.35
C ARG A 13 28.48 6.88 -12.04
N GLY A 14 29.67 6.28 -11.98
CA GLY A 14 30.18 5.68 -10.76
C GLY A 14 31.01 6.68 -9.96
N TYR A 15 30.55 7.04 -8.77
CA TYR A 15 31.31 7.78 -7.76
C TYR A 15 31.97 6.81 -6.77
N VAL A 16 32.72 7.35 -5.81
CA VAL A 16 33.41 6.55 -4.80
C VAL A 16 32.39 5.80 -3.93
N ASP A 17 31.34 6.47 -3.48
CA ASP A 17 30.33 5.97 -2.53
C ASP A 17 29.04 5.49 -3.20
N GLN A 18 28.73 5.97 -4.40
CA GLN A 18 27.44 5.72 -5.05
C GLN A 18 27.55 5.52 -6.56
N VAL A 19 26.59 4.82 -7.13
CA VAL A 19 26.33 4.73 -8.56
C VAL A 19 25.06 5.51 -8.88
N VAL A 20 25.18 6.48 -9.77
CA VAL A 20 24.05 7.31 -10.23
C VAL A 20 23.68 6.90 -11.65
N ILE A 21 22.39 6.70 -11.87
CA ILE A 21 21.86 6.37 -13.18
C ILE A 21 20.94 7.50 -13.63
N GLY A 22 21.10 7.94 -14.87
CA GLY A 22 20.21 8.91 -15.49
C GLY A 22 19.68 8.47 -16.84
N CYS A 23 18.56 9.06 -17.25
CA CYS A 23 17.94 8.89 -18.56
C CYS A 23 17.72 10.28 -19.15
N GLY A 24 18.32 10.56 -20.31
CA GLY A 24 18.34 11.93 -20.85
C GLY A 24 19.03 12.90 -19.89
N GLY A 25 18.31 13.94 -19.44
CA GLY A 25 18.83 14.97 -18.53
C GLY A 25 18.54 14.73 -17.04
N GLU A 26 17.78 13.69 -16.70
CA GLU A 26 17.30 13.46 -15.32
C GLU A 26 17.98 12.26 -14.67
N VAL A 27 18.24 12.36 -13.37
CA VAL A 27 18.71 11.24 -12.54
C VAL A 27 17.50 10.40 -12.13
N ILE A 28 17.53 9.12 -12.47
CA ILE A 28 16.41 8.20 -12.25
C ILE A 28 16.62 7.25 -11.07
N ALA A 29 17.87 7.02 -10.66
CA ALA A 29 18.20 6.17 -9.51
C ALA A 29 19.58 6.49 -8.95
N ARG A 30 19.72 6.26 -7.64
CA ARG A 30 20.98 6.31 -6.91
C ARG A 30 21.09 5.06 -6.07
N HIS A 31 22.25 4.40 -6.11
CA HIS A 31 22.51 3.21 -5.31
C HIS A 31 23.86 3.35 -4.61
N PRO A 32 24.01 2.88 -3.36
CA PRO A 32 25.32 2.78 -2.74
C PRO A 32 26.20 1.84 -3.58
N ARG A 33 27.49 2.16 -3.64
CA ARG A 33 28.45 1.33 -4.38
C ARG A 33 28.68 0.03 -3.62
N CYS A 34 28.45 -1.10 -4.29
CA CYS A 34 28.87 -2.40 -3.80
C CYS A 34 30.23 -2.79 -4.40
N TYR A 35 31.14 -3.30 -3.56
CA TYR A 35 32.45 -3.80 -3.97
C TYR A 35 32.55 -5.34 -3.98
N GLY A 36 31.52 -6.02 -3.49
CA GLY A 36 31.44 -7.47 -3.55
C GLY A 36 31.24 -7.97 -4.98
N ARG A 37 31.51 -9.26 -5.20
CA ARG A 37 31.32 -9.92 -6.49
C ARG A 37 29.94 -10.53 -6.56
N GLU A 38 29.27 -10.35 -7.69
CA GLU A 38 27.95 -10.94 -7.98
C GLU A 38 26.82 -10.47 -7.05
N ASP A 39 27.04 -9.38 -6.30
CA ASP A 39 26.01 -8.80 -5.44
C ASP A 39 24.95 -8.04 -6.26
N MET A 40 23.68 -8.34 -5.98
CA MET A 40 22.53 -7.64 -6.55
C MET A 40 21.92 -6.70 -5.52
N VAL A 41 22.03 -5.39 -5.77
CA VAL A 41 21.41 -4.38 -4.91
C VAL A 41 20.08 -3.96 -5.53
N PHE A 42 18.99 -4.25 -4.82
CA PHE A 42 17.65 -3.86 -5.24
C PHE A 42 17.16 -2.64 -4.45
N ASP A 43 16.35 -1.83 -5.13
CA ASP A 43 15.47 -0.88 -4.47
C ASP A 43 14.03 -1.36 -4.74
N PRO A 44 13.28 -1.80 -3.72
CA PRO A 44 11.93 -2.33 -3.90
C PRO A 44 10.98 -1.35 -4.60
N MET A 45 11.15 -0.05 -4.38
CA MET A 45 10.28 1.00 -4.92
C MET A 45 10.24 1.00 -6.44
N HIS A 46 11.40 0.74 -7.06
CA HIS A 46 11.57 0.69 -8.51
C HIS A 46 10.75 -0.40 -9.21
N TYR A 47 10.29 -1.42 -8.48
CA TYR A 47 9.56 -2.56 -9.02
C TYR A 47 8.05 -2.50 -8.75
N LEU A 48 7.57 -1.65 -7.84
CA LEU A 48 6.14 -1.56 -7.51
C LEU A 48 5.23 -1.30 -8.72
N PRO A 49 5.58 -0.43 -9.70
CA PRO A 49 4.75 -0.24 -10.90
C PRO A 49 4.61 -1.51 -11.76
N LEU A 50 5.63 -2.38 -11.75
CA LEU A 50 5.58 -3.68 -12.45
C LEU A 50 4.68 -4.66 -11.70
N ILE A 51 4.80 -4.69 -10.37
CA ILE A 51 4.01 -5.59 -9.52
C ILE A 51 2.54 -5.20 -9.54
N GLU A 52 2.19 -3.92 -9.63
CA GLU A 52 0.79 -3.50 -9.79
C GLU A 52 0.16 -4.06 -11.09
N ARG A 53 0.94 -4.19 -12.16
CA ARG A 53 0.48 -4.85 -13.41
C ARG A 53 0.45 -6.37 -13.28
N LYS A 54 1.40 -6.96 -12.55
CA LYS A 54 1.54 -8.41 -12.36
C LYS A 54 1.43 -8.79 -10.89
N ILE A 55 0.24 -8.59 -10.31
CA ILE A 55 -0.01 -8.73 -8.86
C ILE A 55 0.36 -10.12 -8.32
N ASN A 56 0.19 -11.15 -9.14
CA ASN A 56 0.55 -12.53 -8.75
C ASN A 56 2.07 -12.75 -8.56
N ALA A 57 2.91 -11.79 -8.96
CA ALA A 57 4.36 -11.84 -8.74
C ALA A 57 4.80 -11.22 -7.41
N LEU A 58 3.89 -10.63 -6.62
CA LEU A 58 4.21 -9.96 -5.35
C LEU A 58 5.06 -10.85 -4.42
N ASP A 59 4.65 -12.11 -4.23
CA ASP A 59 5.34 -13.06 -3.35
C ASP A 59 6.62 -13.66 -3.94
N GLN A 60 6.80 -13.55 -5.26
CA GLN A 60 7.91 -14.15 -5.99
C GLN A 60 8.98 -13.11 -6.39
N ALA A 61 8.75 -11.84 -6.06
CA ALA A 61 9.64 -10.76 -6.42
C ALA A 61 10.83 -10.71 -5.46
N ALA A 62 12.01 -11.13 -5.92
CA ALA A 62 13.25 -11.05 -5.15
C ALA A 62 13.50 -9.65 -4.51
N PRO A 63 13.23 -8.52 -5.19
CA PRO A 63 13.38 -7.18 -4.59
C PRO A 63 12.49 -6.93 -3.36
N LEU A 64 11.37 -7.65 -3.23
CA LEU A 64 10.37 -7.43 -2.18
C LEU A 64 10.47 -8.48 -1.05
N ALA A 65 11.21 -9.57 -1.28
CA ALA A 65 11.32 -10.67 -0.33
C ALA A 65 12.06 -10.26 0.97
N GLU A 66 13.07 -9.42 0.85
CA GLU A 66 13.89 -8.94 1.97
C GLU A 66 13.57 -7.48 2.35
N TRP A 67 12.39 -6.99 1.96
CA TRP A 67 12.01 -5.62 2.29
C TRP A 67 11.61 -5.52 3.77
N ASP A 68 12.48 -4.90 4.57
CA ASP A 68 12.22 -4.62 5.98
C ASP A 68 11.14 -3.55 6.13
N LEU A 69 9.91 -4.00 6.35
CA LEU A 69 8.74 -3.15 6.60
C LEU A 69 8.24 -3.35 8.03
N PRO A 70 7.70 -2.30 8.67
CA PRO A 70 7.06 -2.44 9.98
C PRO A 70 5.99 -3.54 9.98
N PRO A 71 5.84 -4.30 11.09
CA PRO A 71 4.97 -5.47 11.16
C PRO A 71 3.50 -5.16 10.86
N GLU A 72 3.05 -3.92 11.07
CA GLU A 72 1.71 -3.45 10.75
C GLU A 72 1.36 -3.60 9.26
N PHE A 73 2.34 -3.49 8.35
CA PHE A 73 2.11 -3.71 6.91
C PHE A 73 1.75 -5.16 6.61
N ALA A 74 2.39 -6.12 7.29
CA ALA A 74 2.05 -7.53 7.15
C ALA A 74 0.63 -7.83 7.68
N THR A 75 0.24 -7.21 8.80
CA THR A 75 -1.13 -7.31 9.32
C THR A 75 -2.14 -6.68 8.36
N LEU A 76 -1.85 -5.51 7.81
CA LEU A 76 -2.70 -4.85 6.80
C LEU A 76 -2.90 -5.74 5.58
N ARG A 77 -1.82 -6.32 5.04
CA ARG A 77 -1.86 -7.25 3.91
C ARG A 77 -2.81 -8.41 4.17
N ARG A 78 -2.65 -9.10 5.31
CA ARG A 78 -3.50 -10.24 5.69
C ARG A 78 -4.97 -9.84 5.77
N LEU A 79 -5.28 -8.68 6.34
CA LEU A 79 -6.66 -8.19 6.46
C LEU A 79 -7.26 -7.81 5.11
N MET A 80 -6.50 -7.15 4.23
CA MET A 80 -6.93 -6.82 2.86
C MET A 80 -7.20 -8.10 2.06
N GLU A 81 -6.29 -9.07 2.09
CA GLU A 81 -6.45 -10.36 1.41
C GLU A 81 -7.69 -11.13 1.92
N ALA A 82 -7.91 -11.14 3.23
CA ALA A 82 -9.06 -11.81 3.85
C ALA A 82 -10.40 -11.13 3.51
N ARG A 83 -10.44 -9.78 3.47
CA ARG A 83 -11.69 -9.03 3.26
C ARG A 83 -12.05 -8.81 1.79
N MET A 84 -11.06 -8.69 0.92
CA MET A 84 -11.24 -8.20 -0.46
C MET A 84 -10.87 -9.25 -1.54
N ILE A 85 -10.68 -10.51 -1.17
CA ILE A 85 -10.42 -11.66 -2.05
C ILE A 85 -9.37 -11.33 -3.14
N LYS A 86 -9.79 -11.10 -4.39
CA LYS A 86 -8.91 -10.83 -5.53
C LYS A 86 -8.34 -9.40 -5.54
N ALA A 87 -9.06 -8.44 -4.96
CA ALA A 87 -8.66 -7.03 -4.95
C ALA A 87 -7.68 -6.71 -3.82
N GLY A 88 -7.68 -7.47 -2.72
CA GLY A 88 -6.86 -7.18 -1.53
C GLY A 88 -5.36 -7.07 -1.81
N ARG A 89 -4.81 -7.97 -2.63
CA ARG A 89 -3.39 -7.91 -3.04
C ARG A 89 -3.08 -6.67 -3.88
N ARG A 90 -4.02 -6.24 -4.72
CA ARG A 90 -3.88 -5.04 -5.55
C ARG A 90 -3.87 -3.78 -4.68
N GLU A 91 -4.84 -3.66 -3.78
CA GLU A 91 -4.92 -2.52 -2.87
C GLU A 91 -3.69 -2.45 -1.96
N TYR A 92 -3.18 -3.59 -1.48
CA TYR A 92 -1.95 -3.61 -0.71
C TYR A 92 -0.75 -3.06 -1.51
N VAL A 93 -0.59 -3.47 -2.77
CA VAL A 93 0.44 -2.90 -3.64
C VAL A 93 0.24 -1.40 -3.85
N GLN A 94 -1.01 -0.93 -3.98
CA GLN A 94 -1.32 0.51 -4.08
C GLN A 94 -0.96 1.26 -2.80
N VAL A 95 -1.15 0.67 -1.62
CA VAL A 95 -0.68 1.23 -0.34
C VAL A 95 0.85 1.33 -0.33
N LEU A 96 1.58 0.29 -0.77
CA LEU A 96 3.05 0.35 -0.85
C LEU A 96 3.51 1.45 -1.82
N ARG A 97 2.79 1.67 -2.93
CA ARG A 97 3.09 2.75 -3.88
C ARG A 97 2.93 4.14 -3.28
N LEU A 98 2.23 4.31 -2.15
CA LEU A 98 2.20 5.60 -1.45
C LEU A 98 3.60 6.02 -0.97
N LEU A 99 4.51 5.07 -0.75
CA LEU A 99 5.92 5.36 -0.42
C LEU A 99 6.70 6.03 -1.55
N GLU A 100 6.16 6.06 -2.79
CA GLU A 100 6.74 6.85 -3.88
C GLU A 100 6.57 8.36 -3.63
N THR A 101 5.59 8.76 -2.81
CA THR A 101 5.23 10.17 -2.55
C THR A 101 5.36 10.57 -1.09
N PHE A 102 5.12 9.65 -0.16
CA PHE A 102 5.11 9.89 1.28
C PHE A 102 6.24 9.16 1.98
N ASP A 103 6.71 9.71 3.10
CA ASP A 103 7.71 9.05 3.94
C ASP A 103 7.11 7.79 4.60
N ILE A 104 7.95 6.80 4.86
CA ILE A 104 7.56 5.55 5.54
C ILE A 104 7.03 5.82 6.94
N VAL A 105 7.53 6.86 7.63
CA VAL A 105 7.08 7.22 8.97
C VAL A 105 5.60 7.66 8.96
N ASP A 106 5.24 8.53 8.02
CA ASP A 106 3.88 9.02 7.86
C ASP A 106 2.95 7.89 7.40
N LEU A 107 3.38 7.08 6.43
CA LEU A 107 2.60 5.94 5.97
C LEU A 107 2.38 4.92 7.08
N HIS A 108 3.41 4.61 7.87
CA HIS A 108 3.32 3.68 9.00
C HIS A 108 2.32 4.18 10.04
N ALA A 109 2.36 5.47 10.40
CA ALA A 109 1.41 6.07 11.33
C ALA A 109 -0.02 5.98 10.81
N ALA A 110 -0.24 6.23 9.52
CA ALA A 110 -1.54 6.09 8.88
C ALA A 110 -2.04 4.64 8.82
N VAL A 111 -1.17 3.67 8.49
CA VAL A 111 -1.50 2.24 8.50
C VAL A 111 -1.90 1.78 9.90
N LYS A 112 -1.12 2.17 10.92
CA LYS A 112 -1.45 1.88 12.32
C LYS A 112 -2.81 2.46 12.71
N LYS A 113 -3.12 3.68 12.29
CA LYS A 113 -4.42 4.31 12.54
C LYS A 113 -5.56 3.61 11.79
N ALA A 114 -5.34 3.21 10.54
CA ALA A 114 -6.30 2.47 9.73
C ALA A 114 -6.66 1.13 10.38
N LEU A 115 -5.66 0.41 10.88
CA LEU A 115 -5.84 -0.85 11.62
C LEU A 115 -6.68 -0.64 12.90
N GLN A 116 -6.40 0.42 13.67
CA GLN A 116 -7.17 0.76 14.87
C GLN A 116 -8.64 1.09 14.57
N LEU A 117 -8.90 1.77 13.45
CA LEU A 117 -10.25 2.13 13.01
C LEU A 117 -10.97 0.99 12.28
N GLY A 118 -10.27 -0.11 11.97
CA GLY A 118 -10.81 -1.21 11.16
C GLY A 118 -11.05 -0.85 9.67
N ALA A 119 -10.60 0.32 9.23
CA ALA A 119 -10.78 0.86 7.87
C ALA A 119 -9.54 0.55 7.01
N VAL A 120 -9.43 -0.72 6.58
CA VAL A 120 -8.23 -1.28 5.93
C VAL A 120 -8.17 -1.14 4.41
N GLY A 121 -9.04 -0.33 3.79
CA GLY A 121 -9.02 -0.11 2.34
C GLY A 121 -7.96 0.91 1.91
N PHE A 122 -7.52 0.83 0.64
CA PHE A 122 -6.53 1.76 0.09
C PHE A 122 -6.93 3.22 0.28
N ASP A 123 -8.17 3.58 -0.06
CA ASP A 123 -8.66 4.97 0.04
C ASP A 123 -8.64 5.49 1.48
N ALA A 124 -8.94 4.63 2.46
CA ALA A 124 -8.89 4.99 3.88
C ALA A 124 -7.45 5.27 4.34
N VAL A 125 -6.49 4.41 3.98
CA VAL A 125 -5.08 4.62 4.29
C VAL A 125 -4.56 5.90 3.62
N LYS A 126 -4.84 6.08 2.33
CA LYS A 126 -4.46 7.29 1.58
C LYS A 126 -5.01 8.56 2.22
N HIS A 127 -6.29 8.55 2.61
CA HIS A 127 -6.91 9.69 3.28
C HIS A 127 -6.27 9.99 4.64
N LEU A 128 -5.93 8.97 5.43
CA LEU A 128 -5.27 9.16 6.73
C LEU A 128 -3.85 9.74 6.59
N VAL A 129 -3.07 9.27 5.60
CA VAL A 129 -1.75 9.84 5.29
C VAL A 129 -1.89 11.32 4.91
N LEU A 130 -2.80 11.65 3.99
CA LEU A 130 -3.06 13.03 3.58
C LEU A 130 -3.42 13.93 4.76
N CYS A 131 -4.32 13.47 5.64
CA CYS A 131 -4.71 14.21 6.83
C CYS A 131 -3.53 14.48 7.78
N GLN A 132 -2.65 13.50 7.96
CA GLN A 132 -1.46 13.65 8.80
C GLN A 132 -0.48 14.67 8.22
N VAL A 133 -0.19 14.57 6.92
CA VAL A 133 0.74 15.48 6.23
C VAL A 133 0.18 16.91 6.20
N GLU A 134 -1.10 17.08 5.90
CA GLU A 134 -1.76 18.39 5.88
C GLU A 134 -2.02 18.96 7.30
N ARG A 135 -1.77 18.19 8.36
CA ARG A 135 -2.13 18.50 9.76
C ARG A 135 -3.60 18.86 9.92
N ARG A 136 -4.46 18.34 9.05
CA ARG A 136 -5.90 18.55 9.10
C ARG A 136 -6.53 17.30 9.71
N PRO A 137 -7.35 17.43 10.75
CA PRO A 137 -8.06 16.27 11.26
C PRO A 137 -8.96 15.71 10.13
N PRO A 138 -9.07 14.37 9.99
CA PRO A 138 -10.00 13.77 9.05
C PRO A 138 -11.42 14.21 9.44
N LYS A 139 -11.98 15.17 8.71
CA LYS A 139 -13.33 15.68 8.95
C LYS A 139 -14.35 14.75 8.31
N LEU A 140 -14.63 13.62 8.96
CA LEU A 140 -15.82 12.82 8.70
C LEU A 140 -16.71 12.79 9.94
N ASP A 141 -17.03 13.99 10.44
CA ASP A 141 -18.00 14.15 11.52
C ASP A 141 -19.40 14.27 10.90
N LEU A 142 -20.15 13.16 10.95
CA LEU A 142 -21.52 13.09 10.44
C LEU A 142 -22.51 13.84 11.35
N ASP A 143 -22.14 14.13 12.60
CA ASP A 143 -23.00 14.84 13.57
C ASP A 143 -23.08 16.35 13.29
N VAL A 144 -22.15 16.89 12.49
CA VAL A 144 -22.09 18.31 12.12
C VAL A 144 -23.02 18.66 10.94
N TYR A 145 -23.70 17.68 10.34
CA TYR A 145 -24.57 17.87 9.19
C TYR A 145 -26.05 17.79 9.58
N PRO A 146 -26.70 18.91 9.95
CA PRO A 146 -28.09 18.91 10.44
C PRO A 146 -29.13 18.47 9.40
N TYR A 147 -28.75 18.41 8.13
CA TYR A 147 -29.58 17.94 7.01
C TYR A 147 -29.31 16.48 6.63
N LEU A 148 -28.32 15.82 7.24
CA LEU A 148 -28.05 14.41 6.96
C LEU A 148 -29.07 13.55 7.70
N PRO A 149 -29.81 12.64 7.02
CA PRO A 149 -30.69 11.71 7.70
C PRO A 149 -29.86 10.84 8.65
N ARG A 150 -30.23 10.80 9.94
CA ARG A 150 -29.63 9.85 10.88
C ARG A 150 -30.03 8.44 10.45
N ALA A 151 -29.07 7.67 9.95
CA ALA A 151 -29.28 6.26 9.64
C ALA A 151 -29.14 5.46 10.93
N ASP A 152 -30.27 5.17 11.57
CA ASP A 152 -30.32 4.26 12.72
C ASP A 152 -30.34 2.83 12.17
N VAL A 153 -29.14 2.30 11.88
CA VAL A 153 -28.99 0.94 11.35
C VAL A 153 -29.00 -0.01 12.54
N ALA A 154 -30.11 -0.70 12.74
CA ALA A 154 -30.17 -1.79 13.72
C ALA A 154 -29.05 -2.80 13.42
N THR A 155 -28.26 -3.14 14.44
CA THR A 155 -27.20 -4.14 14.32
C THR A 155 -27.82 -5.44 13.82
N THR A 156 -27.43 -5.89 12.63
CA THR A 156 -27.97 -7.12 12.03
C THR A 156 -27.73 -8.30 12.96
N SER A 157 -28.80 -8.81 13.57
CA SER A 157 -28.73 -10.02 14.39
C SER A 157 -28.61 -11.23 13.49
N ALA A 158 -27.52 -11.99 13.63
CA ALA A 158 -27.32 -13.22 12.87
C ALA A 158 -28.44 -14.25 13.13
N ALA A 159 -29.08 -14.21 14.31
CA ALA A 159 -30.20 -15.09 14.64
C ALA A 159 -31.45 -14.82 13.79
N SER A 160 -31.63 -13.59 13.28
CA SER A 160 -32.75 -13.24 12.40
C SER A 160 -32.69 -13.93 11.04
N TYR A 161 -31.53 -14.48 10.63
CA TYR A 161 -31.41 -15.27 9.40
C TYR A 161 -31.91 -16.71 9.59
N MET A 162 -31.97 -17.20 10.83
CA MET A 162 -32.44 -18.56 11.14
C MET A 162 -33.93 -18.76 10.85
N SER A 163 -34.73 -17.69 10.84
CA SER A 163 -36.16 -17.75 10.47
C SER A 163 -36.36 -18.03 8.98
N LEU A 164 -35.36 -17.79 8.13
CA LEU A 164 -35.41 -18.11 6.71
C LEU A 164 -35.17 -19.61 6.43
N LEU A 165 -34.69 -20.37 7.42
CA LEU A 165 -34.49 -21.82 7.33
C LEU A 165 -35.71 -22.62 7.80
N SER A 166 -36.72 -21.96 8.39
CA SER A 166 -37.89 -22.63 8.98
C SER A 166 -39.14 -22.64 8.08
N GLU A 167 -39.08 -22.11 6.85
CA GLU A 167 -40.24 -22.00 5.96
C GLU A 167 -40.35 -23.04 4.83
N ASP A 168 -39.53 -24.11 4.83
CA ASP A 168 -39.71 -25.26 3.93
C ASP A 168 -39.64 -26.57 4.71
N ALA A 169 -40.73 -26.90 5.42
CA ALA A 169 -41.05 -28.26 5.85
C ALA A 169 -42.56 -28.38 6.09
N ALA A 170 -43.36 -28.21 5.02
CA ALA A 170 -44.76 -28.61 4.97
C ALA A 170 -44.96 -29.62 3.84
#